data_AF-A0A2V7ZRY4-F1
#
_entry.id   AF-A0A2V7ZRY4-F1
#
_cell.length_a   1.000
_cell.length_b   1.000
_cell.length_c   1.000
_cell.angle_alpha   90.00
_cell.angle_beta   90.00
_cell.angle_gamma   90.00
#
_symmetry.space_group_name_H-M   'P 1'
#
loop_
_entity.id
_entity.type
_entity.pdbx_description
1 polymer ?
#
loop_
_entity_poly.entity_id
_entity_poly.type
_entity_poly.pdbx_seq_one_letter_code
_entity_poly.pdbx_strand_id
1 'polypeptide(L)'
;LTSGASGSGIGSVAFSVASNAGAARTGTLTIAGQAFTVSQAAAPPPPPPPPPPPCSYSISPTSQSVGGDGGNGGTVSVTAGATCSWTATSAVDWISVTSGASGTGNGSVSFRVASNNGDARVGTLTIAGQTFTVNQSKKD
;
A
#
# COMPACT_ATOMS: atom_id res chain seq x y z
N LEU A 1 -44.70 2.61 -19.39
CA LEU A 1 -46.03 2.28 -18.83
C LEU A 1 -46.01 0.80 -18.50
N THR A 2 -46.14 0.44 -17.24
CA THR A 2 -46.14 -0.98 -16.82
C THR A 2 -47.55 -1.56 -16.68
N SER A 3 -48.60 -0.73 -16.74
CA SER A 3 -50.01 -1.12 -16.92
C SER A 3 -50.90 0.10 -17.25
N GLY A 4 -52.12 -0.12 -17.75
CA GLY A 4 -53.16 0.92 -17.89
C GLY A 4 -53.21 1.71 -19.21
N ALA A 5 -52.97 1.08 -20.36
CA ALA A 5 -52.93 1.80 -21.64
C ALA A 5 -54.30 2.36 -22.13
N SER A 6 -55.43 1.91 -21.57
CA SER A 6 -56.76 2.50 -21.79
C SER A 6 -57.72 2.19 -20.63
N GLY A 7 -58.61 3.14 -20.30
CA GLY A 7 -59.63 3.04 -19.25
C GLY A 7 -60.56 4.26 -19.25
N SER A 8 -61.77 4.13 -18.68
CA SER A 8 -62.74 5.23 -18.49
C SER A 8 -63.09 5.35 -17.01
N GLY A 9 -63.18 6.58 -16.49
CA GLY A 9 -63.35 6.87 -15.05
C GLY A 9 -62.06 7.30 -14.35
N ILE A 10 -62.10 7.40 -13.00
CA ILE A 10 -60.93 7.76 -12.19
C ILE A 10 -60.00 6.54 -12.11
N GLY A 11 -58.76 6.68 -12.58
CA GLY A 11 -57.76 5.61 -12.58
C GLY A 11 -56.35 6.14 -12.29
N SER A 12 -55.51 5.28 -11.73
CA SER A 12 -54.10 5.57 -11.45
C SER A 12 -53.20 5.03 -12.56
N VAL A 13 -52.24 5.83 -13.03
CA VAL A 13 -51.19 5.37 -13.94
C VAL A 13 -49.91 5.07 -13.17
N ALA A 14 -49.45 3.82 -13.23
CA ALA A 14 -48.16 3.41 -12.67
C ALA A 14 -47.07 3.44 -13.75
N PHE A 15 -45.92 4.01 -13.41
CA PHE A 15 -44.72 3.95 -14.24
C PHE A 15 -43.52 3.60 -13.36
N SER A 16 -42.55 2.92 -13.96
CA SER A 16 -41.23 2.69 -13.37
C SER A 16 -40.17 3.32 -14.26
N VAL A 17 -39.06 3.73 -13.65
CA VAL A 17 -37.91 4.27 -14.36
C VAL A 17 -36.74 3.34 -14.10
N ALA A 18 -36.13 2.81 -15.17
CA ALA A 18 -34.91 2.01 -15.04
C ALA A 18 -33.78 2.85 -14.43
N SER A 19 -32.82 2.24 -13.75
CA SER A 19 -31.65 2.95 -13.22
C SER A 19 -30.95 3.75 -14.30
N ASN A 20 -30.48 4.95 -13.94
CA ASN A 20 -29.69 5.79 -14.83
C ASN A 20 -28.22 5.69 -14.43
N ALA A 21 -27.43 4.99 -15.22
CA ALA A 21 -25.99 4.87 -15.01
C ALA A 21 -25.18 6.00 -15.68
N GLY A 22 -25.84 6.90 -16.42
CA GLY A 22 -25.21 7.97 -17.21
C GLY A 22 -25.63 9.37 -16.76
N ALA A 23 -25.52 10.32 -17.69
CA ALA A 23 -25.94 11.71 -17.48
C ALA A 23 -27.44 11.82 -17.14
N ALA A 24 -27.82 12.91 -16.46
CA ALA A 24 -29.22 13.17 -16.14
C ALA A 24 -30.08 13.15 -17.41
N ARG A 25 -31.28 12.58 -17.30
CA ARG A 25 -32.20 12.42 -18.44
C ARG A 25 -33.63 12.76 -18.06
N THR A 26 -34.38 13.25 -19.04
CA THR A 26 -35.80 13.56 -18.91
C THR A 26 -36.63 12.69 -19.84
N GLY A 27 -37.78 12.24 -19.36
CA GLY A 27 -38.80 11.58 -20.18
C GLY A 27 -40.17 12.18 -19.91
N THR A 28 -41.03 12.23 -20.92
CA THR A 28 -42.39 12.76 -20.80
C THR A 28 -43.41 11.63 -20.89
N LEU A 29 -44.35 11.61 -19.96
CA LEU A 29 -45.49 10.70 -19.94
C LEU A 29 -46.76 11.53 -20.22
N THR A 30 -47.44 11.28 -21.34
CA THR A 30 -48.69 11.96 -21.66
C THR A 30 -49.87 11.13 -21.18
N ILE A 31 -50.72 11.68 -20.31
CA ILE A 31 -51.90 11.01 -19.75
C ILE A 31 -53.12 11.89 -20.03
N ALA A 32 -54.10 11.38 -20.79
CA ALA A 32 -55.31 12.13 -21.16
C ALA A 32 -55.03 13.54 -21.75
N GLY A 33 -53.95 13.67 -22.51
CA GLY A 33 -53.53 14.95 -23.11
C GLY A 33 -52.67 15.85 -22.22
N GLN A 34 -52.47 15.50 -20.93
CA GLN A 34 -51.60 16.24 -20.03
C GLN A 34 -50.20 15.61 -19.99
N ALA A 35 -49.16 16.45 -20.11
CA ALA A 35 -47.77 16.01 -20.05
C ALA A 35 -47.26 15.97 -18.60
N PHE A 36 -46.73 14.84 -18.20
CA PHE A 36 -46.04 14.63 -16.93
C PHE A 36 -44.55 14.41 -17.19
N THR A 37 -43.69 15.31 -16.72
CA THR A 37 -42.24 15.22 -16.94
C THR A 37 -41.58 14.46 -15.80
N VAL A 38 -40.85 13.41 -16.15
CA VAL A 38 -39.99 12.66 -15.24
C VAL A 38 -38.56 13.13 -15.45
N SER A 39 -37.98 13.75 -14.42
CA SER A 39 -36.55 14.05 -14.39
C SER A 39 -35.84 12.97 -13.57
N GLN A 40 -34.86 12.32 -14.18
CA GLN A 40 -34.01 11.34 -13.52
C GLN A 40 -32.59 11.89 -13.46
N ALA A 41 -32.07 12.04 -12.23
CA ALA A 41 -30.72 12.51 -11.99
C ALA A 41 -29.66 11.59 -12.60
N ALA A 42 -28.45 12.12 -12.77
CA ALA A 42 -27.29 11.32 -13.15
C ALA A 42 -26.95 10.30 -12.05
N ALA A 43 -26.26 9.22 -12.42
CA ALA A 43 -25.62 8.36 -11.43
C ALA A 43 -24.66 9.20 -10.57
N PRO A 44 -24.57 8.94 -9.25
CA PRO A 44 -23.48 9.45 -8.45
C PRO A 44 -22.14 9.03 -9.08
N PRO A 45 -21.11 9.88 -9.07
CA PRO A 45 -19.77 9.44 -9.47
C PRO A 45 -19.35 8.24 -8.61
N PRO A 46 -18.54 7.32 -9.15
CA PRO A 46 -18.01 6.21 -8.35
C PRO A 46 -17.23 6.77 -7.14
N PRO A 47 -17.28 6.10 -5.98
CA PRO A 47 -16.49 6.53 -4.83
C PRO A 47 -15.00 6.55 -5.19
N PRO A 48 -14.20 7.45 -4.58
CA PRO A 48 -12.76 7.45 -4.79
C PRO A 48 -12.16 6.10 -4.37
N PRO A 49 -11.04 5.67 -4.98
CA PRO A 49 -10.35 4.46 -4.55
C PRO A 49 -9.92 4.57 -3.08
N PRO A 50 -9.87 3.43 -2.34
CA PRO A 50 -9.42 3.45 -0.96
C PRO A 50 -7.96 3.92 -0.86
N PRO A 51 -7.56 4.55 0.26
CA PRO A 51 -6.17 4.93 0.48
C PRO A 51 -5.27 3.68 0.48
N PRO A 52 -3.98 3.81 0.09
CA PRO A 52 -3.04 2.71 0.16
C PRO A 52 -2.87 2.21 1.60
N PRO A 53 -2.64 0.89 1.81
CA PRO A 53 -2.42 0.35 3.14
C PRO A 53 -1.16 0.95 3.79
N PRO A 54 -1.12 1.06 5.13
CA PRO A 54 0.07 1.51 5.83
C PRO A 54 1.23 0.53 5.60
N CYS A 55 2.45 1.05 5.68
CA CYS A 55 3.64 0.24 5.48
C CYS A 55 3.94 -0.66 6.67
N SER A 56 4.23 -1.93 6.38
CA SER A 56 4.74 -2.93 7.31
C SER A 56 6.11 -3.38 6.84
N TYR A 57 7.03 -3.56 7.78
CA TYR A 57 8.43 -3.88 7.51
C TYR A 57 8.90 -5.05 8.36
N SER A 58 9.66 -5.96 7.75
CA SER A 58 10.41 -6.99 8.47
C SER A 58 11.74 -7.26 7.80
N ILE A 59 12.70 -7.75 8.58
CA ILE A 59 14.04 -8.09 8.10
C ILE A 59 14.38 -9.54 8.46
N SER A 60 15.20 -10.18 7.62
CA SER A 60 15.74 -11.51 7.90
C SER A 60 17.13 -11.68 7.27
N PRO A 61 18.13 -12.15 8.04
CA PRO A 61 18.08 -12.39 9.49
C PRO A 61 18.00 -11.08 10.30
N THR A 62 17.77 -11.16 11.62
CA THR A 62 17.81 -10.01 12.55
C THR A 62 19.16 -9.84 13.24
N SER A 63 20.06 -10.81 13.11
CA SER A 63 21.41 -10.73 13.63
C SER A 63 22.41 -11.51 12.79
N GLN A 64 23.69 -11.16 12.92
CA GLN A 64 24.80 -11.89 12.32
C GLN A 64 25.98 -11.96 13.30
N SER A 65 26.71 -13.07 13.26
CA SER A 65 28.01 -13.19 13.92
C SER A 65 29.14 -13.13 12.89
N VAL A 66 30.17 -12.33 13.17
CA VAL A 66 31.32 -12.13 12.29
C VAL A 66 32.61 -12.36 13.07
N GLY A 67 33.60 -12.99 12.44
CA GLY A 67 34.93 -13.17 13.02
C GLY A 67 35.68 -11.84 13.23
N GLY A 68 36.72 -11.89 14.05
CA GLY A 68 37.52 -10.70 14.39
C GLY A 68 38.27 -10.08 13.21
N ASP A 69 38.53 -10.84 12.15
CA ASP A 69 39.07 -10.29 10.91
C ASP A 69 38.11 -9.32 10.18
N GLY A 70 36.81 -9.39 10.49
CA GLY A 70 35.78 -8.64 9.79
C GLY A 70 35.55 -9.17 8.36
N GLY A 71 35.27 -8.28 7.42
CA GLY A 71 35.04 -8.59 6.02
C GLY A 71 33.59 -8.39 5.59
N ASN A 72 33.10 -9.25 4.70
CA ASN A 72 31.70 -9.22 4.27
C ASN A 72 30.81 -9.70 5.42
N GLY A 73 29.90 -8.84 5.89
CA GLY A 73 28.93 -9.17 6.95
C GLY A 73 27.71 -9.94 6.43
N GLY A 74 27.57 -10.06 5.11
CA GLY A 74 26.49 -10.77 4.45
C GLY A 74 25.37 -9.84 3.98
N THR A 75 24.21 -10.44 3.75
CA THR A 75 23.03 -9.77 3.19
C THR A 75 21.83 -9.96 4.10
N VAL A 76 21.09 -8.88 4.32
CA VAL A 76 19.83 -8.85 5.06
C VAL A 76 18.69 -8.58 4.08
N SER A 77 17.69 -9.44 4.06
CA SER A 77 16.49 -9.26 3.25
C SER A 77 15.51 -8.33 3.95
N VAL A 78 14.88 -7.44 3.20
CA VAL A 78 13.83 -6.52 3.65
C VAL A 78 12.52 -6.94 2.97
N THR A 79 11.50 -7.21 3.78
CA THR A 79 10.13 -7.40 3.30
C THR A 79 9.34 -6.13 3.58
N ALA A 80 8.77 -5.53 2.53
CA ALA A 80 7.93 -4.33 2.64
C ALA A 80 6.86 -4.29 1.53
N GLY A 81 5.77 -3.57 1.78
CA GLY A 81 4.74 -3.32 0.77
C GLY A 81 5.30 -2.58 -0.44
N ALA A 82 4.75 -2.82 -1.65
CA ALA A 82 5.33 -2.35 -2.91
C ALA A 82 5.57 -0.83 -3.01
N THR A 83 4.82 -0.03 -2.26
CA THR A 83 4.94 1.45 -2.23
C THR A 83 5.73 1.95 -1.03
N CYS A 84 6.27 1.05 -0.19
CA CYS A 84 6.89 1.39 1.07
C CYS A 84 8.37 1.66 0.90
N SER A 85 8.75 2.92 0.99
CA SER A 85 10.15 3.33 1.05
C SER A 85 10.79 2.98 2.39
N TRP A 86 12.08 2.67 2.39
CA TRP A 86 12.85 2.39 3.59
C TRP A 86 14.33 2.75 3.40
N THR A 87 15.05 2.84 4.52
CA THR A 87 16.49 3.14 4.58
C THR A 87 17.23 2.12 5.45
N ALA A 88 18.55 2.05 5.29
CA ALA A 88 19.46 1.25 6.10
C ALA A 88 20.67 2.09 6.53
N THR A 89 20.88 2.21 7.84
CA THR A 89 21.94 3.03 8.44
C THR A 89 22.64 2.28 9.56
N SER A 90 23.96 2.39 9.64
CA SER A 90 24.73 1.85 10.76
C SER A 90 24.75 2.83 11.94
N ALA A 91 24.65 2.31 13.17
CA ALA A 91 24.83 3.10 14.40
C ALA A 91 26.29 3.18 14.85
N VAL A 92 27.20 2.46 14.19
CA VAL A 92 28.63 2.39 14.49
C VAL A 92 29.47 2.59 13.24
N ASP A 93 30.68 3.13 13.40
CA ASP A 93 31.61 3.45 12.31
C ASP A 93 32.30 2.21 11.70
N TRP A 94 32.45 1.14 12.48
CA TRP A 94 33.09 -0.11 12.05
C TRP A 94 32.16 -1.07 11.29
N ILE A 95 30.90 -0.71 11.08
CA ILE A 95 29.98 -1.40 10.16
C ILE A 95 29.55 -0.43 9.05
N SER A 96 29.73 -0.82 7.79
CA SER A 96 29.38 0.01 6.63
C SER A 96 28.39 -0.70 5.71
N VAL A 97 27.31 -0.02 5.35
CA VAL A 97 26.37 -0.50 4.33
C VAL A 97 27.03 -0.31 2.96
N THR A 98 27.20 -1.40 2.21
CA THR A 98 27.83 -1.39 0.88
C THR A 98 26.84 -1.41 -0.26
N SER A 99 25.60 -1.86 -0.01
CA SER A 99 24.50 -1.85 -0.98
C SER A 99 23.16 -1.83 -0.25
N GLY A 100 22.13 -1.25 -0.88
CA GLY A 100 20.79 -1.20 -0.30
C GLY A 100 20.65 -0.21 0.86
N ALA A 101 21.35 0.93 0.84
CA ALA A 101 21.18 1.97 1.86
C ALA A 101 19.76 2.59 1.87
N SER A 102 19.03 2.44 0.77
CA SER A 102 17.61 2.79 0.66
C SER A 102 16.93 1.95 -0.42
N GLY A 103 15.61 1.77 -0.31
CA GLY A 103 14.82 1.04 -1.30
C GLY A 103 13.33 1.34 -1.19
N THR A 104 12.54 0.73 -2.07
CA THR A 104 11.06 0.74 -2.04
C THR A 104 10.54 -0.65 -2.34
N GLY A 105 9.55 -1.12 -1.58
CA GLY A 105 9.11 -2.51 -1.67
C GLY A 105 10.12 -3.49 -1.09
N ASN A 106 10.04 -4.75 -1.51
CA ASN A 106 11.01 -5.75 -1.09
C ASN A 106 12.41 -5.40 -1.59
N GLY A 107 13.45 -5.75 -0.83
CA GLY A 107 14.83 -5.58 -1.26
C GLY A 107 15.83 -6.23 -0.32
N SER A 108 17.10 -5.85 -0.46
CA SER A 108 18.19 -6.41 0.33
C SER A 108 19.24 -5.35 0.66
N VAL A 109 19.91 -5.55 1.79
CA VAL A 109 20.98 -4.70 2.31
C VAL A 109 22.21 -5.55 2.50
N SER A 110 23.34 -5.13 1.93
CA SER A 110 24.64 -5.77 2.17
C SER A 110 25.55 -4.83 2.93
N PHE A 111 26.37 -5.38 3.83
CA PHE A 111 27.25 -4.59 4.69
C PHE A 111 28.61 -5.26 4.89
N ARG A 112 29.59 -4.47 5.31
CA ARG A 112 30.92 -4.91 5.70
C ARG A 112 31.20 -4.54 7.15
N VAL A 113 32.05 -5.34 7.77
CA VAL A 113 32.49 -5.17 9.16
C VAL A 113 34.00 -4.98 9.14
N ALA A 114 34.51 -3.91 9.74
CA ALA A 114 35.95 -3.69 9.89
C ALA A 114 36.57 -4.72 10.86
N SER A 115 37.88 -4.96 10.77
CA SER A 115 38.56 -5.85 11.73
C SER A 115 38.46 -5.32 13.17
N ASN A 116 38.52 -6.24 14.13
CA ASN A 116 38.44 -5.93 15.55
C ASN A 116 39.71 -6.36 16.29
N ASN A 117 40.61 -5.42 16.54
CA ASN A 117 41.87 -5.64 17.24
C ASN A 117 41.74 -5.57 18.79
N GLY A 118 40.53 -5.33 19.32
CA GLY A 118 40.23 -5.30 20.75
C GLY A 118 39.35 -6.47 21.18
N ASP A 119 38.70 -6.32 22.34
CA ASP A 119 37.73 -7.30 22.84
C ASP A 119 36.52 -7.46 21.92
N ALA A 120 35.77 -8.55 22.10
CA ALA A 120 34.53 -8.77 21.36
C ALA A 120 33.58 -7.57 21.50
N ARG A 121 32.96 -7.16 20.39
CA ARG A 121 32.12 -5.97 20.32
C ARG A 121 30.79 -6.24 19.62
N VAL A 122 29.80 -5.43 19.95
CA VAL A 122 28.45 -5.50 19.38
C VAL A 122 28.10 -4.15 18.76
N GLY A 123 27.50 -4.19 17.58
CA GLY A 123 27.05 -3.01 16.85
C GLY A 123 25.71 -3.27 16.17
N THR A 124 25.00 -2.21 15.82
CA THR A 124 23.67 -2.33 15.22
C THR A 124 23.55 -1.53 13.93
N LEU A 125 22.69 -2.01 13.04
CA LEU A 125 22.12 -1.25 11.94
C LEU A 125 20.62 -1.06 12.17
N THR A 126 20.09 0.06 11.73
CA THR A 126 18.64 0.27 11.58
C THR A 126 18.30 0.06 10.11
N ILE A 127 17.49 -0.96 9.80
CA ILE A 127 17.08 -1.35 8.44
C ILE A 127 15.56 -1.36 8.39
N ALA A 128 14.97 -0.49 7.56
CA ALA A 128 13.51 -0.32 7.47
C ALA A 128 12.84 -0.09 8.84
N GLY A 129 13.51 0.66 9.73
CA GLY A 129 13.07 0.90 11.11
C GLY A 129 13.33 -0.26 12.08
N GLN A 130 13.76 -1.42 11.58
CA GLN A 130 14.06 -2.60 12.39
C GLN A 130 15.53 -2.63 12.82
N THR A 131 15.80 -3.12 14.04
CA THR A 131 17.16 -3.28 14.54
C THR A 131 17.77 -4.58 14.05
N PHE A 132 18.95 -4.49 13.45
CA PHE A 132 19.79 -5.62 13.08
C PHE A 132 21.07 -5.61 13.92
N THR A 133 21.41 -6.74 14.57
CA THR A 133 22.53 -6.83 15.50
C THR A 133 23.72 -7.59 14.91
N VAL A 134 24.91 -7.02 14.97
CA VAL A 134 26.16 -7.67 14.60
C VAL A 134 26.99 -7.95 15.85
N ASN A 135 27.29 -9.22 16.08
CA ASN A 135 28.23 -9.66 17.12
C ASN A 135 29.57 -9.95 16.46
N GLN A 136 30.61 -9.22 16.83
CA GLN A 136 31.95 -9.44 16.30
C GLN A 136 32.90 -9.96 17.38
N SER A 137 33.56 -11.09 17.13
CA SER A 137 34.58 -11.60 18.03
C SER A 137 35.82 -10.71 18.03
N LYS A 138 36.74 -10.92 18.97
CA LYS A 138 38.10 -10.39 18.84
C LYS A 138 38.82 -11.08 17.68
N LYS A 139 39.81 -10.41 17.12
CA LYS A 139 40.78 -11.02 16.19
C LYS A 139 41.75 -11.90 16.99
N ASP A 140 42.05 -13.07 16.44
CA ASP A 140 43.05 -14.00 16.99
C ASP A 140 44.47 -13.64 16.56
#